data_AF-A0A1H4T1G3-F1
#
_entry.id   AF-A0A1H4T1G3-F1
#
_cell.length_a   1.000
_cell.length_b   1.000
_cell.length_c   1.000
_cell.angle_alpha   90.00
_cell.angle_beta   90.00
_cell.angle_gamma   90.00
#
_symmetry.space_group_name_H-M   'P 1'
#
loop_
_entity.id
_entity.type
_entity.pdbx_description
1 polymer ?
#
loop_
_entity_poly.entity_id
_entity_poly.type
_entity_poly.pdbx_seq_one_letter_code
_entity_poly.pdbx_strand_id
1 'polypeptide(L)'
;MTTDSPLRTRLRSALLEARRARDAETVSTLRTALAALENAEAVPTEARAGALEDAPVGVGATEAERRVLSDADEAAVLDAEIASLQEAGRAYACSVPERALAARQAAQTLRGLREG
;
A
#
# COMPACT_ATOMS: atom_id res chain seq x y z
N MET A 1 -12.87 -7.94 -12.52
CA MET A 1 -13.99 -7.49 -11.67
C MET A 1 -13.34 -7.25 -10.32
N THR A 2 -13.04 -6.01 -9.98
CA THR A 2 -12.40 -5.70 -8.69
C THR A 2 -13.47 -5.92 -7.63
N THR A 3 -13.30 -6.93 -6.79
CA THR A 3 -14.23 -7.20 -5.70
C THR A 3 -14.24 -5.98 -4.78
N ASP A 4 -15.39 -5.31 -4.63
CA ASP A 4 -15.52 -4.13 -3.78
C ASP A 4 -15.71 -4.60 -2.33
N SER A 5 -14.60 -4.99 -1.69
CA SER A 5 -14.57 -5.36 -0.28
C SER A 5 -14.85 -4.13 0.60
N PRO A 6 -15.35 -4.31 1.84
CA PRO A 6 -15.53 -3.21 2.78
C PRO A 6 -14.25 -2.39 3.02
N LEU A 7 -13.08 -3.03 2.95
CA LEU A 7 -11.78 -2.35 3.10
C LEU A 7 -11.49 -1.45 1.89
N ARG A 8 -11.69 -1.97 0.69
CA ARG A 8 -11.48 -1.21 -0.56
C ARG A 8 -12.44 -0.03 -0.68
N THR A 9 -13.70 -0.20 -0.29
CA THR A 9 -14.68 0.90 -0.25
C THR A 9 -14.23 2.01 0.70
N ARG A 10 -13.71 1.66 1.89
CA ARG A 10 -13.15 2.64 2.84
C ARG A 10 -11.92 3.36 2.29
N LEU A 11 -10.95 2.64 1.73
CA LEU A 11 -9.75 3.23 1.13
C LEU A 11 -10.10 4.19 -0.03
N ARG A 12 -11.04 3.81 -0.89
CA ARG A 12 -11.51 4.67 -2.01
C ARG A 12 -12.25 5.90 -1.50
N SER A 13 -13.08 5.74 -0.47
CA SER A 13 -13.80 6.85 0.15
C SER A 13 -12.82 7.84 0.79
N ALA A 14 -11.85 7.35 1.57
CA ALA A 14 -10.78 8.17 2.13
C ALA A 14 -9.94 8.87 1.06
N LEU A 15 -9.71 8.22 -0.09
CA LEU A 15 -8.96 8.81 -1.20
C LEU A 15 -9.73 9.99 -1.82
N LEU A 16 -11.06 9.87 -1.94
CA LEU A 16 -11.89 10.96 -2.41
C LEU A 16 -11.84 12.15 -1.44
N GLU A 17 -11.95 11.90 -0.14
CA GLU A 17 -11.87 12.95 0.88
C GLU A 17 -10.49 13.62 0.92
N ALA A 18 -9.40 12.85 0.84
CA ALA A 18 -8.04 13.40 0.79
C ALA A 18 -7.81 14.28 -0.44
N ARG A 19 -8.36 13.90 -1.60
CA ARG A 19 -8.31 14.75 -2.82
C ARG A 19 -9.08 16.05 -2.63
N ARG A 20 -10.25 16.01 -1.98
CA ARG A 20 -11.06 17.20 -1.68
C ARG A 20 -10.32 18.14 -0.72
N ALA A 21 -9.64 17.58 0.28
CA ALA A 21 -8.81 18.32 1.22
C ALA A 21 -7.47 18.81 0.62
N ARG A 22 -7.14 18.42 -0.62
CA ARG A 22 -5.84 18.67 -1.27
C ARG A 22 -4.65 18.14 -0.48
N ASP A 23 -4.86 17.05 0.25
CA ASP A 23 -3.83 16.34 0.99
C ASP A 23 -3.08 15.37 0.06
N ALA A 24 -2.02 15.88 -0.58
CA ALA A 24 -1.24 15.12 -1.55
C ALA A 24 -0.54 13.89 -0.92
N GLU A 25 -0.16 13.98 0.35
CA GLU A 25 0.55 12.91 1.06
C GLU A 25 -0.38 11.74 1.37
N THR A 26 -1.56 12.03 1.91
CA THR A 26 -2.60 11.01 2.14
C THR A 26 -3.07 10.41 0.82
N VAL A 27 -3.22 11.22 -0.24
CA VAL A 27 -3.55 10.72 -1.59
C VAL A 27 -2.50 9.72 -2.09
N SER A 28 -1.21 10.05 -1.95
CA SER A 28 -0.12 9.15 -2.37
C SER A 28 -0.14 7.83 -1.59
N THR A 29 -0.31 7.92 -0.26
CA THR A 29 -0.38 6.77 0.63
C THR A 29 -1.54 5.83 0.25
N LEU A 30 -2.75 6.38 0.09
CA LEU A 30 -3.95 5.59 -0.23
C LEU A 30 -3.89 4.95 -1.62
N ARG A 31 -3.31 5.64 -2.60
CA ARG A 31 -3.08 5.07 -3.94
C ARG A 31 -2.10 3.92 -3.90
N THR A 32 -1.03 4.05 -3.11
CA THR A 32 -0.03 2.99 -2.94
C THR A 32 -0.65 1.75 -2.28
N ALA A 33 -1.45 1.94 -1.23
CA ALA A 33 -2.16 0.84 -0.57
C ALA A 33 -3.15 0.14 -1.50
N LEU A 34 -3.95 0.89 -2.29
CA LEU A 34 -4.86 0.30 -3.27
C LEU A 34 -4.10 -0.48 -4.35
N ALA A 35 -2.98 0.06 -4.84
CA ALA A 35 -2.13 -0.64 -5.81
C ALA A 35 -1.52 -1.93 -5.23
N ALA A 36 -1.12 -1.93 -3.95
CA ALA A 36 -0.64 -3.14 -3.28
C ALA A 36 -1.71 -4.24 -3.24
N LEU A 37 -2.98 -3.89 -2.96
CA LEU A 37 -4.09 -4.83 -3.02
C LEU A 37 -4.34 -5.35 -4.44
N GLU A 38 -4.29 -4.47 -5.44
CA GLU A 38 -4.45 -4.85 -6.86
C GLU A 38 -3.30 -5.77 -7.31
N ASN A 39 -2.06 -5.49 -6.90
CA ASN A 39 -0.90 -6.33 -7.20
C ASN A 39 -0.98 -7.69 -6.50
N ALA A 40 -1.52 -7.74 -5.27
CA ALA A 40 -1.72 -8.99 -4.55
C ALA A 40 -2.77 -9.90 -5.22
N GLU A 41 -3.77 -9.35 -5.92
CA GLU A 41 -4.68 -10.12 -6.78
C GLU A 41 -4.01 -10.59 -8.08
N ALA A 42 -2.97 -9.89 -8.53
CA ALA A 42 -2.30 -10.11 -9.82
C ALA A 42 -1.14 -11.11 -9.78
N VAL A 43 -0.64 -11.53 -8.59
CA VAL A 43 0.45 -12.53 -8.38
C VAL A 43 1.88 -11.95 -8.59
N PRO A 44 2.89 -12.41 -7.82
CA PRO A 44 3.65 -11.56 -6.90
C PRO A 44 4.69 -10.65 -7.60
N THR A 45 4.51 -9.34 -7.58
CA THR A 45 5.64 -8.44 -7.82
C THR A 45 6.34 -8.20 -6.50
N GLU A 46 7.57 -8.71 -6.40
CA GLU A 46 8.53 -8.42 -5.34
C GLU A 46 8.58 -6.92 -5.07
N ALA A 47 7.82 -6.48 -4.07
CA ALA A 47 7.67 -5.07 -3.74
C ALA A 47 8.92 -4.62 -3.00
N ARG A 48 10.00 -4.34 -3.73
CA ARG A 48 11.13 -3.57 -3.22
C ARG A 48 10.91 -2.11 -3.59
N ALA A 49 10.12 -1.42 -2.77
CA ALA A 49 10.14 0.03 -2.71
C ALA A 49 11.48 0.47 -2.10
N GLY A 50 12.53 0.46 -2.92
CA GLY A 50 13.87 0.88 -2.53
C GLY A 50 14.94 0.32 -3.47
N ALA A 51 15.63 1.23 -4.15
CA ALA A 51 16.68 1.02 -5.14
C ALA A 51 16.19 0.88 -6.59
N LEU A 52 16.24 2.02 -7.29
CA LEU A 52 16.64 2.05 -8.69
C LEU A 52 17.99 1.30 -8.78
N GLU A 53 18.19 0.55 -9.86
CA GLU A 53 19.41 -0.21 -10.22
C GLU A 53 19.46 -1.66 -9.67
N ASP A 54 18.81 -2.58 -10.37
CA ASP A 54 19.50 -3.60 -11.19
C ASP A 54 18.46 -4.54 -11.81
N ALA A 55 18.50 -4.69 -13.13
CA ALA A 55 17.65 -5.64 -13.85
C ALA A 55 18.46 -6.91 -14.13
N PRO A 56 17.83 -8.09 -14.02
CA PRO A 56 17.93 -9.02 -15.12
C PRO A 56 16.57 -9.49 -15.62
N VAL A 57 16.50 -9.54 -16.95
CA VAL A 57 15.44 -10.09 -17.78
C VAL A 57 15.08 -11.53 -17.36
N GLY A 58 13.79 -11.77 -17.13
CA GLY A 58 13.19 -13.09 -17.01
C GLY A 58 11.92 -13.19 -17.85
N VAL A 59 12.06 -13.72 -19.06
CA VAL A 59 10.95 -14.07 -19.95
C VAL A 59 10.26 -15.32 -19.42
N GLY A 60 8.93 -15.34 -19.35
CA GLY A 60 8.15 -16.57 -19.33
C GLY A 60 6.92 -16.55 -18.45
N ALA A 61 5.76 -16.62 -19.10
CA ALA A 61 4.58 -17.35 -18.66
C ALA A 61 4.18 -17.22 -17.18
N THR A 62 3.10 -16.49 -16.93
CA THR A 62 1.84 -17.16 -16.60
C THR A 62 0.73 -16.12 -16.63
N GLU A 63 -0.27 -16.36 -17.47
CA GLU A 63 -1.60 -15.82 -17.27
C GLU A 63 -2.10 -16.43 -15.95
N ALA A 64 -1.65 -15.84 -14.84
CA ALA A 64 -2.00 -16.28 -13.51
C ALA A 64 -3.46 -15.89 -13.30
N GLU A 65 -4.29 -16.89 -13.05
CA GLU A 65 -5.67 -16.75 -12.63
C GLU A 65 -5.75 -15.65 -11.57
N ARG A 66 -6.42 -14.53 -11.87
CA ARG A 66 -6.61 -13.42 -10.92
C ARG A 66 -7.17 -14.02 -9.63
N ARG A 67 -6.35 -14.09 -8.57
CA ARG A 67 -6.79 -14.63 -7.29
C ARG A 67 -7.72 -13.62 -6.68
N VAL A 68 -8.97 -14.02 -6.42
CA VAL A 68 -9.88 -13.23 -5.60
C VAL A 68 -9.32 -13.26 -4.18
N LEU A 69 -8.79 -12.13 -3.70
CA LEU A 69 -8.38 -11.99 -2.30
C LEU A 69 -9.62 -12.12 -1.42
N SER A 70 -9.50 -12.90 -0.34
CA SER A 70 -10.49 -12.82 0.74
C SER A 70 -10.30 -11.53 1.54
N ASP A 71 -11.32 -11.11 2.29
CA ASP A 71 -11.21 -9.96 3.21
C ASP A 71 -10.02 -10.10 4.17
N ALA A 72 -9.71 -11.34 4.59
CA ALA A 72 -8.56 -11.63 5.45
C ALA A 72 -7.22 -11.47 4.71
N ASP A 73 -7.15 -11.89 3.45
CA ASP A 73 -5.95 -11.69 2.62
C ASP A 73 -5.71 -10.20 2.36
N GLU A 74 -6.77 -9.42 2.07
CA GLU A 74 -6.66 -7.97 1.89
C GLU A 74 -6.19 -7.26 3.17
N ALA A 75 -6.72 -7.67 4.32
CA ALA A 75 -6.27 -7.15 5.62
C ALA A 75 -4.80 -7.48 5.89
N ALA A 76 -4.33 -8.68 5.52
CA ALA A 76 -2.95 -9.09 5.68
C ALA A 76 -2.00 -8.30 4.77
N VAL A 77 -2.40 -8.02 3.53
CA VAL A 77 -1.64 -7.15 2.61
C VAL A 77 -1.51 -5.74 3.20
N LEU A 78 -2.62 -5.19 3.72
CA LEU A 78 -2.58 -3.86 4.33
C LEU A 78 -1.74 -3.82 5.62
N ASP A 79 -1.75 -4.89 6.42
CA ASP A 79 -0.87 -5.03 7.58
C ASP A 79 0.62 -5.01 7.21
N ALA A 80 0.98 -5.69 6.11
CA ALA A 80 2.35 -5.68 5.60
C ALA A 80 2.77 -4.27 5.16
N GLU A 81 1.89 -3.53 4.49
CA GLU A 81 2.14 -2.12 4.11
C GLU A 81 2.31 -1.21 5.34
N ILE A 82 1.46 -1.36 6.36
CA ILE A 82 1.58 -0.63 7.63
C ILE A 82 2.93 -0.93 8.30
N ALA A 83 3.34 -2.20 8.36
CA ALA A 83 4.62 -2.60 8.93
C ALA A 83 5.81 -2.02 8.15
N SER A 84 5.75 -2.02 6.82
CA SER A 84 6.75 -1.43 5.94
C SER A 84 6.93 0.07 6.20
N LEU A 85 5.82 0.82 6.31
CA LEU A 85 5.85 2.26 6.64
C LEU A 85 6.40 2.52 8.05
N GLN A 86 6.08 1.67 9.03
CA GLN A 86 6.65 1.77 10.37
C GLN A 86 8.17 1.56 10.36
N GLU A 87 8.65 0.57 9.61
CA GLU A 87 10.08 0.31 9.46
C GLU A 87 10.79 1.46 8.75
N ALA A 88 10.22 1.99 7.66
CA ALA A 88 10.74 3.20 7.01
C ALA A 88 10.81 4.39 7.99
N GLY A 89 9.78 4.58 8.82
CA GLY A 89 9.76 5.61 9.86
C GLY A 89 10.80 5.42 10.97
N ARG A 90 11.30 4.20 11.18
CA ARG A 90 12.44 3.91 12.08
C ARG A 90 13.76 4.18 11.35
N ALA A 91 13.90 3.70 10.13
CA ALA A 91 15.09 3.88 9.30
C ALA A 91 15.42 5.36 9.07
N TYR A 92 14.41 6.21 8.81
CA TYR A 92 14.61 7.65 8.60
C TYR A 92 14.78 8.46 9.89
N ALA A 93 14.52 7.89 11.08
CA ALA A 93 14.43 8.66 12.32
C ALA A 93 15.70 9.48 12.65
N CYS A 94 16.87 8.93 12.28
CA CYS A 94 18.16 9.56 12.57
C CYS A 94 18.73 10.37 11.41
N SER A 95 18.15 10.29 10.21
CA SER A 95 18.70 10.90 8.99
C SER A 95 17.81 11.98 8.40
N VAL A 96 16.49 11.74 8.37
CA VAL A 96 15.52 12.59 7.66
C VAL A 96 14.20 12.63 8.48
N PRO A 97 14.15 13.43 9.57
CA PRO A 97 13.06 13.38 10.54
C PRO A 97 11.68 13.70 9.95
N GLU A 98 11.62 14.55 8.91
CA GLU A 98 10.38 14.84 8.19
C GLU A 98 9.85 13.61 7.43
N ARG A 99 10.73 12.82 6.81
CA ARG A 99 10.33 11.56 6.17
C ARG A 99 9.94 10.51 7.19
N ALA A 100 10.60 10.51 8.36
CA ALA A 100 10.22 9.64 9.46
C ALA A 100 8.82 9.96 9.99
N LEU A 101 8.48 11.25 10.11
CA LEU A 101 7.15 11.69 10.51
C LEU A 101 6.09 11.32 9.46
N ALA A 102 6.36 11.62 8.19
CA ALA A 102 5.49 11.28 7.06
C ALA A 102 5.16 9.78 7.03
N ALA A 103 6.18 8.92 7.11
CA ALA A 103 5.98 7.46 7.14
C ALA A 103 5.13 6.98 8.33
N ARG A 104 5.32 7.58 9.52
CA ARG A 104 4.50 7.26 10.71
C ARG A 104 3.06 7.75 10.58
N GLN A 105 2.84 8.91 9.97
CA GLN A 105 1.50 9.44 9.73
C GLN A 105 0.76 8.58 8.70
N ALA A 106 1.42 8.22 7.61
CA ALA A 106 0.90 7.27 6.62
C ALA A 106 0.49 5.93 7.25
N ALA A 107 1.34 5.35 8.09
CA ALA A 107 1.03 4.11 8.80
C ALA A 107 -0.19 4.23 9.74
N GLN A 108 -0.33 5.37 10.43
CA GLN A 108 -1.49 5.65 11.30
C GLN A 108 -2.78 5.79 10.50
N THR A 109 -2.74 6.49 9.36
CA THR A 109 -3.89 6.64 8.46
C THR A 109 -4.38 5.29 7.97
N LEU A 110 -3.48 4.43 7.49
CA LEU A 110 -3.85 3.09 7.02
C LEU A 110 -4.39 2.19 8.15
N ARG A 111 -3.81 2.28 9.35
CA ARG A 111 -4.30 1.54 10.53
C ARG A 111 -5.73 1.93 10.89
N GLY A 112 -6.04 3.22 10.96
CA GLY A 112 -7.39 3.69 11.28
C GLY A 112 -8.41 3.23 10.24
N LEU A 113 -8.03 3.21 8.96
CA LEU A 113 -8.89 2.71 7.89
C LEU A 113 -9.06 1.19 7.90
N ARG A 114 -8.09 0.42 8.41
CA ARG A 114 -8.20 -1.03 8.59
C ARG A 114 -9.13 -1.42 9.73
N GLU A 115 -9.09 -0.65 10.83
CA GLU A 115 -9.82 -0.95 12.07
C GLU A 115 -11.28 -0.46 12.07
N GLY A 116 -11.62 0.51 11.19
CA GLY A 116 -12.98 1.07 11.06
C GLY A 116 -14.00 0.17 10.33
#